data_AF-A0A0N4TWM1-F1
#
_entry.id   AF-A0A0N4TWM1-F1
#
_cell.length_a   1.000
_cell.length_b   1.000
_cell.length_c   1.000
_cell.angle_alpha   90.00
_cell.angle_beta   90.00
_cell.angle_gamma   90.00
#
_symmetry.space_group_name_H-M   'P 1'
#
loop_
_entity.id
_entity.type
_entity.pdbx_description
1 polymer ?
#
loop_
_entity_poly.entity_id
_entity_poly.type
_entity_poly.pdbx_seq_one_letter_code
_entity_poly.pdbx_strand_id
1 'polypeptide(L)'
;MMRCVTYPTQQIVAENMLNNLPPYIDEAIKNERSTLALMSCNALYFLLSRDAQRTRQNQREYEDAACQRFQVIMRWIYFHQQNYDYYNSLKRDPNAQPVTFPRIVQLFSCVHFEHMRPEIRRYFATYIRGLSNTMFANAARSYLPELQ
;
A
#
# COMPACT_ATOMS: atom_id res chain seq x y z
N MET A 1 -2.37 -20.58 4.16
CA MET A 1 -3.78 -20.26 4.48
C MET A 1 -3.94 -18.74 4.41
N MET A 2 -4.57 -18.23 3.35
CA MET A 2 -4.83 -16.81 3.13
C MET A 2 -5.70 -16.29 4.28
N ARG A 3 -5.15 -15.47 5.18
CA ARG A 3 -5.95 -14.80 6.20
C ARG A 3 -6.61 -13.58 5.54
N CYS A 4 -7.91 -13.74 5.38
CA CYS A 4 -8.88 -12.74 4.96
C CYS A 4 -8.64 -11.38 5.61
N VAL A 5 -9.18 -10.36 4.94
CA VAL A 5 -9.22 -8.97 5.38
C VAL A 5 -9.61 -8.91 6.85
N THR A 6 -8.70 -8.43 7.70
CA THR A 6 -9.03 -8.19 9.10
C THR A 6 -9.96 -6.99 9.17
N TYR A 7 -11.17 -7.23 9.66
CA TYR A 7 -12.25 -6.27 9.91
C TYR A 7 -11.78 -4.87 10.39
N PRO A 8 -10.78 -4.76 11.30
CA PRO A 8 -10.31 -3.45 11.78
C PRO A 8 -9.67 -2.57 10.69
N THR A 9 -9.02 -3.16 9.69
CA THR A 9 -8.35 -2.41 8.62
C THR A 9 -9.35 -1.90 7.59
N GLN A 10 -10.40 -2.68 7.31
CA GLN A 10 -11.52 -2.23 6.48
C GLN A 10 -12.25 -1.06 7.13
N GLN A 11 -12.40 -1.11 8.45
CA GLN A 11 -13.08 -0.06 9.19
C GLN A 11 -12.32 1.28 9.15
N ILE A 12 -11.00 1.27 9.39
CA ILE A 12 -10.18 2.50 9.32
C ILE A 12 -10.19 3.11 7.92
N VAL A 13 -10.09 2.28 6.88
CA VAL A 13 -10.15 2.75 5.50
C VAL A 13 -11.55 3.28 5.19
N ALA A 14 -12.62 2.56 5.52
CA ALA A 14 -14.00 2.99 5.30
C ALA A 14 -14.32 4.30 6.05
N GLU A 15 -13.92 4.45 7.31
CA GLU A 15 -14.13 5.66 8.12
C GLU A 15 -13.38 6.88 7.56
N ASN A 16 -12.15 6.72 7.08
CA ASN A 16 -11.43 7.84 6.45
C ASN A 16 -12.02 8.20 5.08
N MET A 17 -12.62 7.24 4.37
CA MET A 17 -13.19 7.45 3.04
C MET A 17 -14.57 8.10 3.08
N LEU A 18 -15.45 7.68 4.00
CA LEU A 18 -16.77 8.29 4.25
C LEU A 18 -16.68 9.80 4.54
N ASN A 19 -15.60 10.24 5.18
CA ASN A 19 -15.42 11.62 5.59
C ASN A 19 -14.77 12.53 4.53
N ASN A 20 -14.16 11.98 3.47
CA ASN A 20 -13.24 12.76 2.63
C ASN A 20 -13.34 12.51 1.12
N LEU A 21 -14.19 11.59 0.66
CA LEU A 21 -14.23 11.19 -0.75
C LEU A 21 -15.62 11.29 -1.38
N PRO A 22 -15.71 11.54 -2.71
CA PRO A 22 -16.99 11.78 -3.37
C PRO A 22 -17.90 10.53 -3.42
N PRO A 23 -19.23 10.71 -3.55
CA PRO A 23 -20.23 9.64 -3.36
C PRO A 23 -20.09 8.41 -4.28
N TYR A 24 -19.48 8.56 -5.46
CA TYR A 24 -19.29 7.44 -6.39
C TYR A 24 -18.31 6.38 -5.85
N ILE A 25 -17.49 6.73 -4.85
CA ILE A 25 -16.55 5.82 -4.21
C ILE A 25 -17.27 4.90 -3.22
N ASP A 26 -18.38 5.34 -2.61
CA ASP A 26 -19.20 4.50 -1.72
C ASP A 26 -19.89 3.35 -2.46
N GLU A 27 -20.37 3.59 -3.68
CA GLU A 27 -20.92 2.52 -4.54
C GLU A 27 -19.84 1.52 -4.95
N ALA A 28 -18.62 2.01 -5.18
CA ALA A 28 -17.50 1.21 -5.57
C ALA A 28 -16.95 0.38 -4.39
N ILE A 29 -17.00 0.90 -3.15
CA ILE A 29 -16.72 0.15 -1.91
C ILE A 29 -17.73 -1.00 -1.71
N LYS A 30 -19.00 -0.77 -2.03
CA LYS A 30 -20.06 -1.77 -1.88
C LYS A 30 -20.01 -2.86 -2.97
N ASN A 31 -19.55 -2.51 -4.17
CA ASN A 31 -19.59 -3.39 -5.34
C ASN A 31 -18.25 -4.03 -5.72
N GLU A 32 -17.10 -3.49 -5.28
CA GLU A 32 -15.78 -4.06 -5.56
C GLU A 32 -15.05 -4.57 -4.31
N ARG A 33 -14.35 -5.70 -4.51
CA ARG A 33 -13.68 -6.48 -3.45
C ARG A 33 -12.51 -5.76 -2.74
N SER A 34 -12.08 -4.57 -3.17
CA SER A 34 -11.15 -3.73 -2.40
C SER A 34 -11.11 -2.31 -2.93
N THR A 35 -11.44 -1.33 -2.10
CA THR A 35 -11.35 0.09 -2.43
C THR A 35 -9.98 0.56 -2.93
N LEU A 36 -8.92 -0.19 -2.58
CA LEU A 36 -7.57 0.05 -3.06
C LEU A 36 -7.44 -0.16 -4.58
N ALA A 37 -8.24 -1.07 -5.16
CA ALA A 37 -8.22 -1.36 -6.60
C ALA A 37 -8.63 -0.14 -7.45
N LEU A 38 -9.47 0.74 -6.89
CA LEU A 38 -10.01 1.92 -7.55
C LEU A 38 -9.23 3.20 -7.26
N MET A 39 -8.41 3.17 -6.21
CA MET A 39 -7.65 4.33 -5.76
C MET A 39 -6.44 4.56 -6.68
N SER A 40 -6.24 5.80 -7.14
CA SER A 40 -5.02 6.16 -7.86
C SER A 40 -3.81 6.21 -6.90
N CYS A 41 -2.60 6.08 -7.45
CA CYS A 41 -1.37 6.18 -6.66
C CYS A 41 -1.28 7.51 -5.89
N ASN A 42 -1.71 8.63 -6.51
CA ASN A 42 -1.70 9.95 -5.87
C ASN A 42 -2.69 10.04 -4.70
N ALA A 43 -3.89 9.48 -4.86
CA ALA A 43 -4.89 9.45 -3.79
C ALA A 43 -4.39 8.62 -2.61
N LEU A 44 -3.78 7.45 -2.88
CA LEU A 44 -3.18 6.64 -1.84
C LEU A 44 -2.02 7.36 -1.15
N TYR A 45 -1.11 7.95 -1.93
CA TYR A 45 0.02 8.71 -1.39
C TYR A 45 -0.43 9.83 -0.45
N PHE A 46 -1.48 10.57 -0.82
CA PHE A 46 -2.03 11.63 0.01
C PHE A 46 -2.53 11.09 1.37
N LEU A 47 -3.28 9.98 1.36
CA LEU A 47 -3.79 9.36 2.60
C LEU A 47 -2.66 8.84 3.48
N LEU A 48 -1.68 8.15 2.90
CA LEU A 48 -0.55 7.60 3.63
C LEU A 48 0.37 8.70 4.19
N SER A 49 0.57 9.78 3.44
CA SER A 49 1.35 10.93 3.90
C SER A 49 0.68 11.63 5.09
N ARG A 50 -0.65 11.76 5.07
CA ARG A 50 -1.40 12.27 6.21
C ARG A 50 -1.30 11.37 7.43
N ASP A 51 -1.42 10.05 7.23
CA ASP A 51 -1.26 9.09 8.34
C ASP A 51 0.16 9.11 8.91
N ALA A 52 1.18 9.22 8.06
CA ALA A 52 2.57 9.36 8.45
C ALA A 52 2.82 10.56 9.39
N GLN A 53 2.16 11.69 9.13
CA GLN A 53 2.28 12.91 9.92
C GLN A 53 1.49 12.90 11.24
N ARG A 54 0.65 11.89 11.51
CA ARG A 54 -0.12 11.81 12.76
C ARG A 54 0.81 11.61 13.97
N THR A 55 0.64 12.44 14.99
CA THR A 55 1.27 12.25 16.30
C THR A 55 0.70 11.02 16.97
N ARG A 56 1.58 10.19 17.55
CA ARG A 56 1.21 8.95 18.25
C ARG A 56 1.79 8.95 19.65
N GLN A 57 1.18 8.19 20.55
CA GLN A 57 1.45 8.31 21.99
C GLN A 57 2.70 7.56 22.42
N ASN A 58 3.09 6.52 21.67
CA ASN A 58 4.21 5.65 22.03
C ASN A 58 4.85 5.04 20.79
N GLN A 59 6.07 4.50 20.96
CA GLN A 59 6.83 3.88 19.88
C GLN A 59 6.11 2.70 19.22
N ARG A 60 5.29 1.96 19.99
CA ARG A 60 4.54 0.81 19.47
C ARG A 60 3.50 1.24 18.45
N GLU A 61 2.76 2.32 18.72
CA GLU A 61 1.81 2.88 17.76
C GLU A 61 2.50 3.38 16.49
N TYR A 62 3.69 3.97 16.61
CA TYR A 62 4.49 4.37 15.45
C TYR A 62 4.90 3.16 14.59
N GLU A 63 5.38 2.09 15.23
CA GLU A 63 5.73 0.84 14.55
C GLU A 63 4.50 0.21 13.88
N ASP A 64 3.37 0.09 14.61
CA ASP A 64 2.14 -0.50 14.11
C ASP A 64 1.62 0.25 12.88
N ALA A 65 1.65 1.59 12.93
CA ALA A 65 1.23 2.40 11.80
C ALA A 65 2.20 2.30 10.60
N ALA A 66 3.51 2.28 10.83
CA ALA A 66 4.48 2.04 9.77
C ALA A 66 4.23 0.68 9.09
N CYS A 67 3.97 -0.36 9.88
CA CYS A 67 3.62 -1.69 9.37
C CYS A 67 2.33 -1.67 8.55
N GLN A 68 1.30 -0.98 9.03
CA GLN A 68 0.04 -0.83 8.33
C GLN A 68 0.21 -0.12 6.98
N ARG A 69 0.95 1.00 6.94
CA ARG A 69 1.25 1.71 5.69
C ARG A 69 1.95 0.80 4.69
N PHE A 70 2.98 0.06 5.13
CA PHE A 70 3.65 -0.92 4.28
C PHE A 70 2.67 -1.97 3.70
N GLN A 71 1.82 -2.55 4.55
CA GLN A 71 0.84 -3.56 4.13
C GLN A 71 -0.19 -3.00 3.13
N VAL A 72 -0.68 -1.78 3.36
CA VAL A 72 -1.62 -1.11 2.44
C VAL A 72 -0.97 -0.89 1.08
N ILE A 73 0.27 -0.41 1.05
CA ILE A 73 1.02 -0.21 -0.19
C ILE A 73 1.19 -1.52 -0.95
N MET A 74 1.67 -2.57 -0.29
CA MET A 74 1.87 -3.87 -0.95
C MET A 74 0.56 -4.45 -1.50
N ARG A 75 -0.55 -4.27 -0.78
CA ARG A 75 -1.88 -4.68 -1.25
C ARG A 75 -2.33 -3.86 -2.46
N TRP A 76 -2.17 -2.54 -2.41
CA TRP A 76 -2.49 -1.66 -3.54
C TRP A 76 -1.72 -2.05 -4.79
N ILE A 77 -0.41 -2.28 -4.67
CA ILE A 77 0.43 -2.71 -5.78
C ILE A 77 -0.04 -4.06 -6.34
N TYR A 78 -0.32 -5.03 -5.47
CA TYR A 78 -0.85 -6.33 -5.89
C TYR A 78 -2.15 -6.20 -6.70
N PHE A 79 -3.13 -5.44 -6.20
CA PHE A 79 -4.40 -5.25 -6.91
C PHE A 79 -4.23 -4.53 -8.25
N HIS A 80 -3.41 -3.46 -8.29
CA HIS A 80 -3.18 -2.71 -9.52
C HIS A 80 -2.41 -3.52 -10.56
N GLN A 81 -1.44 -4.35 -10.14
CA GLN A 81 -0.73 -5.25 -11.05
C GLN A 81 -1.68 -6.31 -11.60
N GLN A 82 -2.50 -6.96 -10.76
CA GLN A 82 -3.47 -7.95 -11.23
C GLN A 82 -4.50 -7.34 -12.19
N ASN A 83 -5.01 -6.15 -11.87
CA ASN A 83 -5.93 -5.43 -12.74
C ASN A 83 -5.25 -5.06 -14.07
N TYR A 84 -4.02 -4.55 -14.04
CA TYR A 84 -3.26 -4.26 -15.25
C TYR A 84 -3.09 -5.52 -16.11
N ASP A 85 -2.64 -6.65 -15.54
CA ASP A 85 -2.44 -7.90 -16.27
C ASP A 85 -3.76 -8.42 -16.86
N TYR A 86 -4.87 -8.32 -16.12
CA TYR A 86 -6.21 -8.70 -16.58
C TYR A 86 -6.71 -7.80 -17.73
N TYR A 87 -6.66 -6.48 -17.58
CA TYR A 87 -7.17 -5.55 -18.59
C TYR A 87 -6.28 -5.45 -19.83
N ASN A 88 -4.96 -5.56 -19.65
CA ASN A 88 -4.01 -5.60 -20.76
C ASN A 88 -4.18 -6.88 -21.59
N SER A 89 -4.45 -8.03 -20.96
CA SER A 89 -4.69 -9.29 -21.67
C SER A 89 -6.07 -9.38 -22.35
N LEU A 90 -7.14 -8.85 -21.75
CA LEU A 90 -8.51 -9.00 -22.27
C LEU A 90 -9.02 -7.84 -23.12
N LYS A 91 -8.65 -6.60 -22.81
CA LYS A 91 -9.33 -5.41 -23.39
C LYS A 91 -8.40 -4.41 -24.06
N ARG A 92 -7.07 -4.57 -23.94
CA ARG A 92 -6.06 -3.58 -24.39
C ARG A 92 -6.48 -2.15 -23.98
N ASP A 93 -6.95 -2.00 -22.74
CA ASP A 93 -7.40 -0.70 -22.24
C ASP A 93 -6.22 0.27 -22.26
N PRO A 94 -6.26 1.34 -23.07
CA PRO A 94 -5.16 2.30 -23.14
C PRO A 94 -4.96 3.08 -21.83
N ASN A 95 -5.95 3.07 -20.94
CA ASN A 95 -5.88 3.71 -19.63
C ASN A 95 -5.36 2.78 -18.53
N ALA A 96 -5.19 1.48 -18.81
CA ALA A 96 -4.56 0.56 -17.86
C ALA A 96 -3.07 0.91 -17.73
N GLN A 97 -2.70 1.47 -16.59
CA GLN A 97 -1.33 1.89 -16.31
C GLN A 97 -0.67 0.89 -15.35
N PRO A 98 0.51 0.35 -15.68
CA PRO A 98 1.21 -0.57 -14.79
C PRO A 98 1.67 0.15 -13.51
N VAL A 99 1.98 -0.63 -12.48
CA VAL A 99 2.71 -0.10 -11.32
C VAL A 99 4.15 0.12 -11.74
N THR A 100 4.60 1.38 -11.72
CA THR A 100 5.94 1.77 -12.14
C THR A 100 6.85 2.03 -10.95
N PHE A 101 8.16 1.89 -11.17
CA PHE A 101 9.17 2.13 -10.14
C PHE A 101 9.00 3.48 -9.39
N PRO A 102 8.78 4.64 -10.05
CA PRO A 102 8.58 5.91 -9.34
C PRO A 102 7.38 5.90 -8.40
N ARG A 103 6.28 5.22 -8.76
CA ARG A 103 5.10 5.09 -7.91
C ARG A 103 5.40 4.28 -6.65
N ILE A 104 6.19 3.22 -6.78
CA ILE A 104 6.61 2.40 -5.63
C ILE A 104 7.50 3.22 -4.69
N VAL A 105 8.48 3.95 -5.23
CA VAL A 105 9.36 4.82 -4.44
C VAL A 105 8.56 5.88 -3.68
N GLN A 106 7.61 6.53 -4.36
CA GLN A 106 6.74 7.54 -3.76
C GLN A 106 5.88 6.95 -2.63
N LEU A 107 5.34 5.76 -2.79
CA LEU A 107 4.53 5.14 -1.74
C LEU A 107 5.41 4.69 -0.56
N PHE A 108 6.57 4.09 -0.83
CA PHE A 108 7.50 3.62 0.21
C PHE A 108 8.05 4.76 1.08
N SER A 109 8.16 5.99 0.56
CA SER A 109 8.56 7.14 1.39
C SER A 109 7.58 7.44 2.52
N CYS A 110 6.31 7.03 2.41
CA CYS A 110 5.31 7.23 3.47
C CYS A 110 5.42 6.18 4.59
N VAL A 111 6.18 5.11 4.43
CA VAL A 111 6.16 3.99 5.39
C VAL A 111 6.78 4.39 6.73
N HIS A 112 7.85 5.19 6.71
CA HIS A 112 8.69 5.47 7.87
C HIS A 112 9.25 4.20 8.53
N PHE A 113 10.08 3.48 7.78
CA PHE A 113 10.70 2.22 8.22
C PHE A 113 11.61 2.40 9.44
N GLU A 114 12.10 3.61 9.69
CA GLU A 114 12.87 3.98 10.88
C GLU A 114 12.11 3.76 12.19
N HIS A 115 10.77 3.76 12.16
CA HIS A 115 9.95 3.48 13.33
C HIS A 115 9.81 1.99 13.64
N MET A 116 10.16 1.11 12.70
CA MET A 116 10.08 -0.34 12.89
C MET A 116 11.34 -0.87 13.56
N ARG A 117 11.16 -1.84 14.46
CA ARG A 117 12.26 -2.63 15.01
C ARG A 117 13.02 -3.40 13.92
N PRO A 118 14.32 -3.66 14.11
CA PRO A 118 15.15 -4.36 13.13
C PRO A 118 14.58 -5.72 12.70
N GLU A 119 13.96 -6.48 13.60
CA GLU A 119 13.37 -7.79 13.31
C GLU A 119 12.22 -7.67 12.31
N ILE A 120 11.39 -6.64 12.46
CA ILE A 120 10.25 -6.35 11.57
C ILE A 120 10.75 -5.86 10.21
N ARG A 121 11.74 -4.96 10.19
CA ARG A 121 12.38 -4.52 8.93
C ARG A 121 12.98 -5.70 8.16
N ARG A 122 13.69 -6.60 8.84
CA ARG A 122 14.23 -7.84 8.22
C ARG A 122 13.13 -8.72 7.65
N TYR A 123 12.00 -8.85 8.35
CA TYR A 123 10.86 -9.60 7.83
C TYR A 123 10.32 -8.99 6.52
N PHE A 124 10.12 -7.67 6.48
CA PHE A 124 9.68 -6.98 5.25
C PHE A 124 10.74 -7.00 4.13
N ALA A 125 12.01 -6.84 4.46
CA ALA A 125 13.10 -6.98 3.49
C ALA A 125 13.13 -8.39 2.87
N THR A 126 12.95 -9.43 3.68
CA THR A 126 12.88 -10.83 3.23
C THR A 126 11.67 -11.05 2.33
N TYR A 127 10.51 -10.52 2.73
CA TYR A 127 9.30 -10.57 1.91
C TYR A 127 9.51 -9.88 0.55
N ILE A 128 10.07 -8.67 0.55
CA ILE A 128 10.37 -7.90 -0.68
C ILE A 128 11.35 -8.66 -1.59
N ARG A 129 12.41 -9.26 -1.03
CA ARG A 129 13.36 -10.11 -1.79
C ARG A 129 12.71 -11.35 -2.40
N GLY A 130 11.69 -11.89 -1.74
CA GLY A 130 10.92 -13.03 -2.24
C GLY A 130 9.97 -12.69 -3.39
N LEU A 131 9.77 -11.40 -3.70
CA LEU A 131 8.97 -10.97 -4.85
C LEU A 131 9.79 -11.13 -6.13
N SER A 132 9.15 -11.61 -7.20
CA SER A 132 9.80 -11.87 -8.50
C SER A 132 10.30 -10.60 -9.20
N ASN A 133 9.74 -9.43 -8.85
CA ASN A 133 10.09 -8.15 -9.48
C ASN A 133 11.12 -7.38 -8.65
N THR A 134 12.33 -7.21 -9.20
CA THR A 134 13.46 -6.54 -8.55
C THR A 134 13.23 -5.04 -8.30
N MET A 135 12.23 -4.42 -8.96
CA MET A 135 11.86 -3.02 -8.73
C MET A 135 11.45 -2.77 -7.28
N PHE A 136 10.83 -3.74 -6.60
CA PHE A 136 10.45 -3.60 -5.20
C PHE A 136 11.66 -3.47 -4.28
N ALA A 137 12.64 -4.37 -4.44
CA ALA A 137 13.88 -4.33 -3.67
C ALA A 137 14.66 -3.05 -3.95
N ASN A 138 14.73 -2.62 -5.21
CA ASN A 138 15.39 -1.38 -5.59
C ASN A 138 14.70 -0.14 -4.98
N ALA A 139 13.37 -0.10 -4.96
CA ALA A 139 12.61 1.03 -4.42
C ALA A 139 12.70 1.13 -2.89
N ALA A 140 12.81 -0.01 -2.21
CA ALA A 140 12.95 -0.08 -0.75
C ALA A 140 14.40 0.11 -0.25
N ARG A 141 15.42 -0.02 -1.11
CA ARG A 141 16.84 -0.02 -0.72
C ARG A 141 17.27 1.24 0.04
N SER A 142 16.69 2.40 -0.31
CA SER A 142 16.99 3.67 0.38
C SER A 142 16.43 3.75 1.80
N TYR A 143 15.48 2.87 2.16
CA TYR A 143 14.76 2.91 3.43
C TYR A 143 15.03 1.69 4.31
N LEU A 144 15.44 0.57 3.72
CA LEU A 144 15.75 -0.68 4.41
C LEU A 144 17.24 -1.02 4.24
N PRO A 145 18.08 -0.77 5.26
CA PRO A 145 19.47 -1.17 5.26
C PRO A 145 19.66 -2.67 4.98
N GLU A 146 18.70 -3.49 5.36
CA GLU A 146 18.71 -4.94 5.17
C GLU A 146 18.62 -5.37 3.70
N LEU A 147 18.33 -4.45 2.78
CA LEU A 147 18.27 -4.66 1.33
C LEU A 147 19.51 -4.14 0.58
N GLN A 148 20.47 -3.54 1.28
CA GLN A 148 21.76 -3.14 0.72
C GLN A 148 22.66 -4.34 0.45
#